data_AF-A0A7S3AX97-F1
#
_entry.id   AF-A0A7S3AX97-F1
#
_cell.length_a   1.000
_cell.length_b   1.000
_cell.length_c   1.000
_cell.angle_alpha   90.00
_cell.angle_beta   90.00
_cell.angle_gamma   90.00
#
_symmetry.space_group_name_H-M   'P 1'
#
loop_
_entity.id
_entity.type
_entity.pdbx_description
1 polymer ?
#
loop_
_entity_poly.entity_id
_entity_poly.type
_entity_poly.pdbx_seq_one_letter_code
_entity_poly.pdbx_strand_id
1 'polypeptide(L)'
;LFLVCIQSSEKDPDIEKRLKNIRDYASLAIYNNVSRGLFGEHKITFSFMLTTAIMRNAGDIGDAEWALLLVGAGIVDESSLPVCPAGLEMSQWVLLCTIGQRVEALANITTIVADDVSAWTDLCDAESPWGVPLPPTLEGVTAFQHLLLLKVFRPEKVVECASEFIADEMGKA
;
A
#
# COMPACT_ATOMS: atom_id res chain seq x y z
N LEU A 1 25.47 0.87 14.38
CA LEU A 1 24.43 1.45 13.50
C LEU A 1 23.76 2.68 14.12
N PHE A 2 23.13 2.57 15.30
CA PHE A 2 22.43 3.71 15.94
C PHE A 2 23.30 4.95 16.20
N LEU A 3 24.50 4.79 16.76
CA LEU A 3 25.43 5.93 16.97
C LEU A 3 25.82 6.62 15.66
N VAL A 4 26.00 5.84 14.58
CA VAL A 4 26.29 6.37 13.24
C VAL A 4 25.09 7.15 12.71
N CYS A 5 23.87 6.64 12.90
CA CYS A 5 22.66 7.34 12.49
C CYS A 5 22.49 8.68 13.23
N ILE A 6 22.78 8.71 14.53
CA ILE A 6 22.78 9.95 15.32
C ILE A 6 23.87 10.91 14.82
N GLN A 7 25.06 10.43 14.47
CA GLN A 7 26.15 11.32 14.05
C GLN A 7 26.03 11.84 12.61
N SER A 8 25.50 11.01 11.71
CA SER A 8 25.45 11.27 10.26
C SER A 8 24.14 11.89 9.76
N SER A 9 23.06 11.80 10.53
CA SER A 9 21.80 12.48 10.20
C SER A 9 21.92 13.99 10.30
N GLU A 10 21.10 14.70 9.51
CA GLU A 10 21.07 16.16 9.48
C GLU A 10 20.78 16.75 10.86
N LYS A 11 21.65 17.66 11.29
CA LYS A 11 21.55 18.31 12.60
C LYS A 11 20.60 19.49 12.51
N ASP A 12 19.68 19.55 13.45
CA ASP A 12 18.76 20.67 13.63
C ASP A 12 18.80 21.12 15.10
N PRO A 13 18.84 22.42 15.40
CA PRO A 13 18.73 22.93 16.77
C PRO A 13 17.35 22.69 17.40
N ASP A 14 16.30 22.53 16.60
CA ASP A 14 14.99 22.11 17.07
C ASP A 14 14.97 20.60 17.34
N ILE A 15 14.57 20.23 18.56
CA ILE A 15 14.68 18.84 19.02
C ILE A 15 13.72 17.90 18.27
N GLU A 16 12.55 18.38 17.88
CA GLU A 16 11.55 17.58 17.16
C GLU A 16 12.00 17.32 15.73
N LYS A 17 12.49 18.37 15.04
CA LYS A 17 13.10 18.23 13.71
C LYS A 17 14.34 17.34 13.76
N ARG A 18 15.18 17.48 14.79
CA ARG A 18 16.35 16.64 14.97
C ARG A 18 15.98 15.17 15.11
N LEU A 19 14.97 14.87 15.93
CA LEU A 19 14.45 13.51 16.11
C LEU A 19 13.90 12.94 14.81
N LYS A 20 13.13 13.73 14.05
CA LYS A 20 12.65 13.35 12.72
C LYS A 20 13.81 13.01 11.77
N ASN A 21 14.81 13.88 11.67
CA ASN A 21 15.99 13.66 10.81
C ASN A 21 16.78 12.40 11.20
N ILE A 22 16.93 12.11 12.50
CA ILE A 22 17.58 10.88 12.97
C ILE A 22 16.76 9.66 12.58
N ARG A 23 15.45 9.69 12.79
CA ARG A 23 14.53 8.58 12.47
C ARG A 23 14.57 8.27 10.97
N ASP A 24 14.41 9.29 10.13
CA ASP A 24 14.33 9.12 8.69
C ASP A 24 15.67 8.59 8.14
N TYR A 25 16.81 9.10 8.63
CA TYR A 25 18.14 8.58 8.28
C TYR A 25 18.34 7.13 8.78
N ALA A 26 17.91 6.83 10.02
CA ALA A 26 18.05 5.49 10.59
C ALA A 26 17.24 4.46 9.80
N SER A 27 16.00 4.80 9.40
CA SER A 27 15.15 3.99 8.54
C SER A 27 15.85 3.65 7.22
N LEU A 28 16.39 4.66 6.53
CA LEU A 28 17.11 4.47 5.27
C LEU A 28 18.41 3.67 5.46
N ALA A 29 19.16 3.93 6.53
CA ALA A 29 20.41 3.24 6.82
C ALA A 29 20.17 1.76 7.20
N ILE A 30 19.09 1.45 7.93
CA ILE A 30 18.69 0.08 8.22
C ILE A 30 18.26 -0.61 6.92
N TYR A 31 17.41 0.03 6.13
CA TYR A 31 17.01 -0.46 4.81
C TYR A 31 18.22 -0.83 3.95
N ASN A 32 19.14 0.12 3.74
CA ASN A 32 20.32 -0.08 2.90
C ASN A 32 21.29 -1.12 3.44
N ASN A 33 21.48 -1.20 4.76
CA ASN A 33 22.42 -2.16 5.34
C ASN A 33 21.87 -3.60 5.32
N VAL A 34 20.56 -3.77 5.51
CA VAL A 34 19.96 -5.11 5.45
C VAL A 34 19.76 -5.54 3.99
N SER A 35 19.37 -4.63 3.10
CA SER A 35 19.11 -4.93 1.69
C SER A 35 20.37 -5.32 0.90
N ARG A 36 21.57 -4.95 1.37
CA ARG A 36 22.89 -5.40 0.84
C ARG A 36 23.23 -6.85 1.17
N GLY A 37 22.62 -7.43 2.21
CA GLY A 37 22.88 -8.80 2.67
C GLY A 37 21.82 -9.82 2.25
N LEU A 38 20.76 -9.40 1.56
CA LEU A 38 19.63 -10.24 1.16
C LEU A 38 19.69 -10.59 -0.34
N PHE A 39 19.56 -11.87 -0.66
CA PHE A 39 19.38 -12.34 -2.04
C PHE A 39 17.93 -12.07 -2.52
N GLY A 40 17.80 -11.77 -3.82
CA GLY A 40 16.61 -11.24 -4.53
C GLY A 40 15.25 -11.38 -3.84
N GLU A 41 14.68 -12.60 -3.81
CA GLU A 41 13.31 -12.85 -3.34
C GLU A 41 13.06 -12.42 -1.89
N HIS A 42 14.05 -12.55 -1.00
CA HIS A 42 13.91 -12.15 0.41
C HIS A 42 14.07 -10.63 0.60
N LYS A 43 14.69 -9.94 -0.36
CA LYS A 43 14.92 -8.49 -0.31
C LYS A 43 13.60 -7.73 -0.41
N ILE A 44 12.69 -8.15 -1.28
CA ILE A 44 11.39 -7.48 -1.48
C ILE A 44 10.52 -7.64 -0.23
N THR A 45 10.36 -8.86 0.30
CA THR A 45 9.55 -9.09 1.50
C THR A 45 10.08 -8.33 2.72
N PHE A 46 11.39 -8.35 2.96
CA PHE A 46 11.97 -7.57 4.06
C PHE A 46 11.77 -6.07 3.87
N SER A 47 12.03 -5.57 2.66
CA SER A 47 11.86 -4.16 2.32
C SER A 47 10.42 -3.71 2.51
N PHE A 48 9.47 -4.52 2.03
CA PHE A 48 8.05 -4.28 2.19
C PHE A 48 7.66 -4.21 3.67
N MET A 49 8.08 -5.19 4.47
CA MET A 49 7.81 -5.24 5.91
C MET A 49 8.41 -4.04 6.65
N LEU A 50 9.63 -3.60 6.26
CA LEU A 50 10.27 -2.44 6.86
C LEU A 50 9.53 -1.14 6.49
N THR A 51 9.27 -0.91 5.20
CA THR A 51 8.54 0.27 4.71
C THR A 51 7.18 0.39 5.38
N THR A 52 6.39 -0.69 5.37
CA THR A 52 5.06 -0.70 5.98
C THR A 52 5.12 -0.60 7.51
N ALA A 53 6.13 -1.16 8.18
CA ALA A 53 6.30 -0.96 9.62
C ALA A 53 6.59 0.51 9.98
N ILE A 54 7.40 1.21 9.18
CA ILE A 54 7.68 2.65 9.36
C ILE A 54 6.39 3.46 9.19
N MET A 55 5.67 3.25 8.08
CA MET A 55 4.44 3.98 7.77
C MET A 55 3.32 3.70 8.78
N ARG A 56 3.17 2.45 9.24
CA ARG A 56 2.23 2.11 10.33
C ARG A 56 2.58 2.79 11.64
N ASN A 57 3.86 2.95 11.97
CA ASN A 57 4.29 3.69 13.16
C ASN A 57 4.02 5.20 13.04
N ALA A 58 4.13 5.74 11.82
CA ALA A 58 3.81 7.13 11.51
C ALA A 58 2.28 7.41 11.46
N GLY A 59 1.46 6.37 11.34
CA GLY A 59 -0.01 6.47 11.22
C GLY A 59 -0.51 6.59 9.78
N ASP A 60 0.37 6.46 8.79
CA ASP A 60 0.04 6.58 7.36
C ASP A 60 -0.66 5.33 6.81
N ILE A 61 -0.56 4.20 7.52
CA ILE A 61 -1.26 2.94 7.22
C ILE A 61 -2.05 2.52 8.45
N GLY A 62 -3.37 2.40 8.29
CA GLY A 62 -4.26 1.90 9.33
C GLY A 62 -4.17 0.38 9.51
N ASP A 63 -4.47 -0.11 10.71
CA ASP A 63 -4.48 -1.55 11.01
C ASP A 63 -5.49 -2.32 10.15
N ALA A 64 -6.62 -1.68 9.80
CA ALA A 64 -7.63 -2.26 8.92
C ALA A 64 -7.11 -2.45 7.48
N GLU A 65 -6.46 -1.44 6.92
CA GLU A 65 -5.85 -1.50 5.59
C GLU A 65 -4.77 -2.57 5.53
N TRP A 66 -3.91 -2.62 6.56
CA TRP A 66 -2.88 -3.64 6.69
C TRP A 66 -3.45 -5.06 6.74
N ALA A 67 -4.48 -5.28 7.58
CA ALA A 67 -5.13 -6.58 7.69
C ALA A 67 -5.79 -7.01 6.37
N LEU A 68 -6.42 -6.09 5.64
CA LEU A 68 -7.02 -6.37 4.33
C LEU A 68 -5.95 -6.73 3.29
N LEU A 69 -4.79 -6.08 3.29
CA LEU A 69 -3.71 -6.43 2.38
C LEU A 69 -3.09 -7.80 2.69
N LEU A 70 -3.03 -8.23 3.95
CA LEU A 70 -2.48 -9.55 4.29
C LEU A 70 -3.50 -10.69 4.19
N VAL A 71 -4.67 -10.51 4.80
CA VAL A 71 -5.66 -11.57 5.01
C VAL A 71 -6.79 -11.51 3.98
N GLY A 72 -7.06 -10.32 3.44
CA GLY A 72 -8.24 -10.08 2.61
C GLY A 72 -9.51 -9.87 3.43
N ALA A 73 -10.67 -10.14 2.83
CA ALA A 73 -11.98 -9.89 3.44
C ALA A 73 -12.28 -10.79 4.66
N GLY A 74 -11.64 -11.95 4.74
CA GLY A 74 -11.99 -13.00 5.70
C GLY A 74 -13.29 -13.71 5.30
N ILE A 75 -14.03 -14.21 6.29
CA ILE A 75 -15.34 -14.83 6.07
C ILE A 75 -16.39 -13.71 6.07
N VAL A 76 -17.08 -13.55 4.94
CA VAL A 76 -18.15 -12.56 4.75
C VAL A 76 -19.40 -13.30 4.30
N ASP A 77 -20.55 -12.91 4.84
CA ASP A 77 -21.84 -13.37 4.35
C ASP A 77 -22.19 -12.64 3.05
N GLU A 78 -21.95 -13.30 1.92
CA GLU A 78 -22.21 -12.76 0.58
C GLU A 78 -23.67 -12.32 0.37
N SER A 79 -24.62 -12.94 1.08
CA SER A 79 -26.05 -12.60 0.96
C SER A 79 -26.40 -11.22 1.56
N SER A 80 -25.53 -10.71 2.43
CA SER A 80 -25.66 -9.39 3.04
C SER A 80 -25.03 -8.25 2.22
N LEU A 81 -24.28 -8.60 1.16
CA LEU A 81 -23.60 -7.63 0.32
C LEU A 81 -24.54 -7.04 -0.75
N PRO A 82 -24.25 -5.82 -1.24
CA PRO A 82 -24.94 -5.29 -2.41
C PRO A 82 -24.70 -6.21 -3.63
N VAL A 83 -25.59 -6.11 -4.61
CA VAL A 83 -25.50 -6.91 -5.85
C VAL A 83 -24.18 -6.63 -6.56
N CYS A 84 -23.43 -7.69 -6.87
CA CYS A 84 -22.18 -7.59 -7.62
C CYS A 84 -22.45 -7.02 -9.03
N PRO A 85 -21.77 -5.93 -9.43
CA PRO A 85 -21.86 -5.40 -10.79
C PRO A 85 -21.44 -6.42 -11.85
N ALA A 86 -22.04 -6.34 -13.03
CA ALA A 86 -21.62 -7.16 -14.16
C ALA A 86 -20.18 -6.79 -14.58
N GLY A 87 -19.34 -7.80 -14.81
CA GLY A 87 -17.93 -7.63 -15.18
C GLY A 87 -16.93 -7.72 -14.02
N LEU A 88 -17.40 -7.90 -12.78
CA LEU A 88 -16.55 -8.19 -11.62
C LEU A 88 -16.73 -9.61 -11.12
N GLU A 89 -15.63 -10.21 -10.66
CA GLU A 89 -15.70 -11.47 -9.92
C GLU A 89 -16.25 -11.24 -8.50
N MET A 90 -16.99 -12.22 -7.98
CA MET A 90 -17.53 -12.14 -6.62
C MET A 90 -16.42 -11.98 -5.56
N SER A 91 -15.27 -12.62 -5.77
CA SER A 91 -14.07 -12.49 -4.92
C SER A 91 -13.59 -11.04 -4.82
N GLN A 92 -13.54 -10.33 -5.94
CA GLN A 92 -13.15 -8.91 -6.02
C GLN A 92 -14.19 -8.05 -5.32
N TRP A 93 -15.48 -8.32 -5.57
CA TRP A 93 -16.58 -7.57 -4.98
C TRP A 93 -16.66 -7.69 -3.46
N VAL A 94 -16.47 -8.90 -2.93
CA VAL A 94 -16.41 -9.15 -1.48
C VAL A 94 -15.28 -8.34 -0.84
N LEU A 95 -14.09 -8.33 -1.46
CA LEU A 95 -12.96 -7.55 -0.96
C LEU A 95 -13.23 -6.04 -1.04
N LEU A 96 -13.78 -5.53 -2.16
CA LEU A 96 -14.17 -4.13 -2.31
C LEU A 96 -15.20 -3.69 -1.28
N CYS A 97 -16.24 -4.48 -1.05
CA CYS A 97 -17.24 -4.20 -0.02
C CYS A 97 -16.61 -4.13 1.36
N THR A 98 -15.70 -5.04 1.66
CA THR A 98 -15.00 -5.04 2.95
C THR A 98 -14.07 -3.84 3.10
N ILE A 99 -13.40 -3.42 2.02
CA ILE A 99 -12.58 -2.20 1.99
C ILE A 99 -13.46 -0.99 2.28
N GLY A 100 -14.58 -0.81 1.56
CA GLY A 100 -15.49 0.32 1.78
C GLY A 100 -16.10 0.37 3.19
N GLN A 101 -16.24 -0.78 3.86
CA GLN A 101 -16.74 -0.81 5.24
C GLN A 101 -15.67 -0.49 6.30
N ARG A 102 -14.39 -0.81 6.04
CA ARG A 102 -13.34 -0.77 7.05
C ARG A 102 -12.32 0.35 6.85
N VAL A 103 -12.29 0.96 5.67
CA VAL A 103 -11.35 2.02 5.30
C VAL A 103 -12.15 3.28 4.99
N GLU A 104 -12.18 4.22 5.93
CA GLU A 104 -12.98 5.44 5.83
C GLU A 104 -12.69 6.24 4.55
N ALA A 105 -11.42 6.37 4.18
CA ALA A 105 -10.98 7.05 2.95
C ALA A 105 -11.53 6.40 1.66
N LEU A 106 -11.91 5.11 1.72
CA LEU A 106 -12.45 4.35 0.60
C LEU A 106 -13.92 3.98 0.79
N ALA A 107 -14.65 4.66 1.68
CA ALA A 107 -16.04 4.31 2.01
C ALA A 107 -16.97 4.25 0.79
N ASN A 108 -16.72 5.09 -0.21
CA ASN A 108 -17.52 5.19 -1.43
C ASN A 108 -17.02 4.27 -2.58
N ILE A 109 -16.00 3.44 -2.35
CA ILE A 109 -15.35 2.66 -3.42
C ILE A 109 -16.34 1.73 -4.14
N THR A 110 -17.27 1.11 -3.40
CA THR A 110 -18.26 0.18 -3.97
C THR A 110 -19.20 0.89 -4.93
N THR A 111 -19.67 2.09 -4.58
CA THR A 111 -20.50 2.92 -5.45
C THR A 111 -19.73 3.36 -6.68
N ILE A 112 -18.50 3.87 -6.51
CA ILE A 112 -17.65 4.33 -7.61
C ILE A 112 -17.41 3.21 -8.63
N VAL A 113 -17.08 2.01 -8.14
CA VAL A 113 -16.84 0.84 -9.00
C VAL A 113 -18.13 0.35 -9.65
N ALA A 114 -19.25 0.34 -8.93
CA ALA A 114 -20.53 -0.12 -9.47
C ALA A 114 -21.12 0.83 -10.52
N ASP A 115 -20.86 2.14 -10.39
CA ASP A 115 -21.33 3.16 -11.34
C ASP A 115 -20.62 3.05 -12.69
N ASP A 116 -19.31 2.77 -12.68
CA ASP A 116 -18.52 2.58 -13.90
C ASP A 116 -17.42 1.52 -13.72
N VAL A 117 -17.79 0.25 -13.97
CA VAL A 117 -16.84 -0.87 -13.99
C VAL A 117 -15.83 -0.72 -15.13
N SER A 118 -16.21 -0.10 -16.24
CA SER A 118 -15.35 0.02 -17.42
C SER A 118 -14.18 0.97 -17.23
N ALA A 119 -14.30 1.95 -16.32
CA ALA A 119 -13.19 2.81 -15.91
C ALA A 119 -12.00 2.05 -15.28
N TRP A 120 -12.21 0.80 -14.86
CA TRP A 120 -11.18 -0.04 -14.26
C TRP A 120 -10.56 -1.04 -15.24
N THR A 121 -11.07 -1.12 -16.47
CA THR A 121 -10.59 -2.07 -17.48
C THR A 121 -9.12 -1.82 -17.84
N ASP A 122 -8.72 -0.55 -17.99
CA ASP A 122 -7.32 -0.20 -18.29
C ASP A 122 -6.37 -0.67 -17.17
N LEU A 123 -6.79 -0.57 -15.90
CA LEU A 123 -6.03 -1.08 -14.75
C LEU A 123 -5.94 -2.61 -14.77
N CYS A 124 -7.03 -3.28 -15.12
CA CYS A 124 -7.12 -4.73 -15.21
C CYS A 124 -6.31 -5.31 -16.38
N ASP A 125 -6.15 -4.57 -17.47
CA ASP A 125 -5.46 -5.06 -18.66
C ASP A 125 -3.97 -4.65 -18.72
N ALA A 126 -3.56 -3.65 -17.93
CA ALA A 126 -2.20 -3.14 -17.94
C ALA A 126 -1.15 -4.14 -17.47
N GLU A 127 -0.06 -4.28 -18.23
CA GLU A 127 1.11 -5.06 -17.82
C GLU A 127 1.77 -4.50 -16.55
N SER A 128 1.80 -3.17 -16.42
CA SER A 128 2.33 -2.44 -15.27
C SER A 128 1.23 -1.57 -14.65
N PRO A 129 0.38 -2.14 -13.78
CA PRO A 129 -0.79 -1.44 -13.28
C PRO A 129 -0.45 -0.36 -12.23
N TRP A 130 0.74 -0.39 -11.63
CA TRP A 130 1.19 0.65 -10.68
C TRP A 130 1.23 2.05 -11.29
N GLY A 131 1.58 2.17 -12.58
CA GLY A 131 1.67 3.44 -13.28
C GLY A 131 0.36 3.91 -13.89
N VAL A 132 -0.70 3.10 -13.83
CA VAL A 132 -2.00 3.46 -14.40
C VAL A 132 -2.72 4.40 -13.42
N PRO A 133 -3.15 5.59 -13.86
CA PRO A 133 -3.90 6.48 -12.99
C PRO A 133 -5.23 5.84 -12.61
N LEU A 134 -5.59 5.94 -11.33
CA LEU A 134 -6.91 5.56 -10.86
C LEU A 134 -7.99 6.46 -11.48
N PRO A 135 -9.25 5.99 -11.55
CA PRO A 135 -10.34 6.81 -12.05
C PRO A 135 -10.42 8.18 -11.35
N PRO A 136 -10.69 9.29 -12.08
CA PRO A 136 -10.71 10.64 -11.50
C PRO A 136 -11.70 10.83 -10.35
N THR A 137 -12.68 9.93 -10.21
CA THR A 137 -13.65 9.89 -9.11
C THR A 137 -13.02 9.53 -7.76
N LEU A 138 -11.81 8.98 -7.75
CA LEU A 138 -11.01 8.65 -6.57
C LEU A 138 -9.87 9.66 -6.41
N GLU A 139 -10.10 10.67 -5.58
CA GLU A 139 -9.07 11.64 -5.18
C GLU A 139 -8.55 11.33 -3.77
N GLY A 140 -7.30 11.71 -3.50
CA GLY A 140 -6.71 11.60 -2.15
C GLY A 140 -6.34 10.18 -1.71
N VAL A 141 -6.26 9.23 -2.66
CA VAL A 141 -5.86 7.85 -2.38
C VAL A 141 -4.36 7.80 -2.05
N THR A 142 -4.00 7.20 -0.91
CA THR A 142 -2.59 7.00 -0.53
C THR A 142 -1.92 5.90 -1.37
N ALA A 143 -0.58 5.88 -1.42
CA ALA A 143 0.15 4.84 -2.14
C ALA A 143 -0.19 3.42 -1.63
N PHE A 144 -0.41 3.27 -0.32
CA PHE A 144 -0.81 1.99 0.25
C PHE A 144 -2.25 1.60 -0.11
N GLN A 145 -3.17 2.56 -0.14
CA GLN A 145 -4.55 2.33 -0.60
C GLN A 145 -4.58 1.97 -2.09
N HIS A 146 -3.73 2.59 -2.91
CA HIS A 146 -3.57 2.19 -4.31
C HIS A 146 -3.10 0.74 -4.42
N LEU A 147 -2.08 0.34 -3.64
CA LEU A 147 -1.63 -1.05 -3.58
C LEU A 147 -2.75 -2.02 -3.14
N LEU A 148 -3.60 -1.60 -2.20
CA LEU A 148 -4.74 -2.37 -1.73
C LEU A 148 -5.81 -2.54 -2.83
N LEU A 149 -6.07 -1.51 -3.64
CA LEU A 149 -6.95 -1.60 -4.80
C LEU A 149 -6.35 -2.51 -5.88
N LEU A 150 -5.04 -2.46 -6.11
CA LEU A 150 -4.37 -3.38 -7.03
C LEU A 150 -4.46 -4.83 -6.56
N LYS A 151 -4.47 -5.08 -5.24
CA LYS A 151 -4.75 -6.42 -4.70
C LYS A 151 -6.16 -6.92 -5.06
N VAL A 152 -7.14 -6.03 -5.20
CA VAL A 152 -8.48 -6.40 -5.67
C VAL A 152 -8.43 -6.79 -7.15
N PHE A 153 -7.94 -5.88 -8.00
CA PHE A 153 -8.12 -6.02 -9.45
C PHE A 153 -7.07 -6.92 -10.11
N ARG A 154 -5.84 -6.93 -9.58
CA ARG A 154 -4.66 -7.60 -10.15
C ARG A 154 -3.84 -8.29 -9.06
N PRO A 155 -4.42 -9.24 -8.29
CA PRO A 155 -3.75 -9.90 -7.17
C PRO A 155 -2.40 -10.56 -7.55
N GLU A 156 -2.27 -11.03 -8.79
CA GLU A 156 -1.06 -11.63 -9.34
C GLU A 156 0.09 -10.64 -9.55
N LYS A 157 -0.22 -9.34 -9.70
CA LYS A 157 0.77 -8.27 -9.89
C LYS A 157 1.16 -7.56 -8.59
N VAL A 158 0.58 -7.92 -7.45
CA VAL A 158 0.80 -7.23 -6.17
C VAL A 158 2.28 -7.21 -5.76
N VAL A 159 3.04 -8.28 -6.01
CA VAL A 159 4.47 -8.33 -5.63
C VAL A 159 5.31 -7.37 -6.49
N GLU A 160 5.01 -7.27 -7.79
CA GLU A 160 5.64 -6.31 -8.69
C GLU A 160 5.29 -4.87 -8.25
N CYS A 161 4.01 -4.61 -8.00
CA CYS A 161 3.50 -3.32 -7.54
C CYS A 161 4.07 -2.93 -6.16
N ALA A 162 4.25 -3.89 -5.25
CA ALA A 162 4.87 -3.65 -3.95
C ALA A 162 6.33 -3.20 -4.09
N SER A 163 7.03 -3.62 -5.15
CA SER A 163 8.39 -3.18 -5.42
C SER A 163 8.44 -1.72 -5.85
N GLU A 164 7.51 -1.29 -6.70
CA GLU A 164 7.36 0.13 -7.09
C GLU A 164 6.89 0.98 -5.89
N PHE A 165 5.94 0.51 -5.09
CA PHE A 165 5.53 1.13 -3.84
C PHE A 165 6.72 1.41 -2.91
N ILE A 166 7.59 0.42 -2.70
CA ILE A 166 8.80 0.60 -1.88
C ILE A 166 9.72 1.65 -2.50
N ALA A 167 9.86 1.66 -3.82
CA ALA A 167 10.71 2.60 -4.54
C ALA A 167 10.20 4.05 -4.43
N ASP A 168 8.88 4.24 -4.43
CA ASP A 168 8.26 5.56 -4.27
C ASP A 168 8.39 6.08 -2.83
N GLU A 169 8.23 5.22 -1.82
CA GLU A 169 8.26 5.62 -0.40
C GLU A 169 9.68 5.73 0.19
N MET A 170 10.60 4.84 -0.20
CA MET A 170 11.96 4.77 0.37
C MET A 170 13.05 5.26 -0.59
N GLY A 171 12.69 5.55 -1.85
CA GLY A 171 13.60 5.89 -2.93
C GLY A 171 14.10 4.67 -3.72
N LYS A 172 14.41 4.86 -5.01
CA LYS A 172 15.07 3.85 -5.85
C LYS A 172 16.51 3.64 -5.36
N ALA A 173 16.84 2.39 -5.05
CA ALA A 173 18.18 1.96 -4.66
C ALA A 173 19.15 1.89 -5.86
#